data_AF-A0A7Y5NUJ7-F1
#
_entry.id   AF-A0A7Y5NUJ7-F1
#
_cell.length_a   1.000
_cell.length_b   1.000
_cell.length_c   1.000
_cell.angle_alpha   90.00
_cell.angle_beta   90.00
_cell.angle_gamma   90.00
#
_symmetry.space_group_name_H-M   'P 1'
#
loop_
_entity.id
_entity.type
_entity.pdbx_description
1 polymer ?
#
loop_
_entity_poly.entity_id
_entity_poly.type
_entity_poly.pdbx_seq_one_letter_code
_entity_poly.pdbx_strand_id
1 'polypeptide(L)'
;MLSLSKLGLPHPLRSSVYVAAAVVGLVCCSSSETERSTTTSSGSSAATSAESSEDLYVFGPWWEKAASTKNPLDVAELGQREGGAGLVRGLEDARYAEVSRLALPDVADNGLAIGALARRLRAAGSDAEEDGETLVAVLRAPPRIGERLDPEGETKAREDLLALANDGSAPRKLRALAVTALRQLAARGVGDEAAIPTDLDEP
;
A
#
# COMPACT_ATOMS: atom_id res chain seq x y z
N MET A 1 -12.95 -53.07 27.39
CA MET A 1 -11.65 -53.66 27.04
C MET A 1 -10.87 -52.59 26.27
N LEU A 2 -9.99 -51.84 26.95
CA LEU A 2 -8.51 -51.91 26.86
C LEU A 2 -8.04 -51.85 25.40
N SER A 3 -7.24 -50.89 24.89
CA SER A 3 -5.96 -50.37 25.36
C SER A 3 -5.54 -49.23 24.40
N LEU A 4 -5.22 -48.01 24.85
CA LEU A 4 -3.88 -47.49 25.19
C LEU A 4 -2.81 -47.64 24.08
N SER A 5 -2.48 -46.51 23.42
CA SER A 5 -1.19 -46.12 22.80
C SER A 5 -1.38 -44.71 22.20
N LYS A 6 -0.94 -43.56 22.73
CA LYS A 6 0.20 -43.14 23.57
C LYS A 6 1.57 -43.30 22.92
N LEU A 7 1.81 -42.50 21.87
CA LEU A 7 3.13 -42.05 21.38
C LEU A 7 2.89 -40.58 20.96
N GLY A 8 3.34 -39.53 21.64
CA GLY A 8 4.53 -39.41 22.49
C GLY A 8 5.75 -39.03 21.65
N LEU A 9 5.65 -38.05 20.76
CA LEU A 9 6.82 -37.48 20.07
C LEU A 9 7.25 -36.16 20.74
N PRO A 10 8.51 -36.04 21.17
CA PRO A 10 9.03 -34.84 21.82
C PRO A 10 9.38 -33.73 20.82
N HIS A 11 9.04 -32.50 21.21
CA HIS A 11 9.51 -31.26 20.60
C HIS A 11 11.04 -31.15 20.65
N PRO A 12 11.73 -30.81 19.54
CA PRO A 12 13.07 -30.26 19.63
C PRO A 12 13.04 -28.78 20.01
N LEU A 13 13.92 -28.47 20.95
CA LEU A 13 14.14 -27.22 21.64
C LEU A 13 14.70 -26.13 20.72
N ARG A 14 14.22 -24.91 20.97
CA ARG A 14 14.96 -23.64 21.10
C ARG A 14 16.37 -23.59 20.51
N SER A 15 16.59 -22.64 19.61
CA SER A 15 17.85 -21.90 19.60
C SER A 15 17.58 -20.43 19.30
N SER A 16 17.47 -19.65 20.38
CA SER A 16 17.55 -18.19 20.35
C SER A 16 18.99 -17.81 20.07
N VAL A 17 19.24 -17.12 18.96
CA VAL A 17 20.46 -16.34 18.78
C VAL A 17 20.06 -14.87 18.82
N TYR A 18 20.28 -14.26 19.98
CA TYR A 18 20.25 -12.82 20.16
C TYR A 18 21.57 -12.25 19.60
N VAL A 19 21.48 -11.43 18.56
CA VAL A 19 22.59 -10.55 18.17
C VAL A 19 22.16 -9.13 18.53
N ALA A 20 22.63 -8.67 19.68
CA ALA A 20 22.62 -7.27 20.05
C ALA A 20 23.80 -6.59 19.36
N ALA A 21 23.53 -5.61 18.50
CA ALA A 21 24.54 -4.66 18.04
C ALA A 21 24.03 -3.25 18.38
N ALA A 22 24.53 -2.73 19.50
CA ALA A 22 24.43 -1.34 19.87
C ALA A 22 25.32 -0.52 18.93
N VAL A 23 24.76 0.52 18.30
CA VAL A 23 25.56 1.64 17.81
C VAL A 23 24.94 2.92 18.38
N VAL A 24 25.64 3.43 19.37
CA VAL A 24 25.50 4.77 19.95
C VAL A 24 26.01 5.76 18.91
N GLY A 25 25.15 6.69 18.48
CA GLY A 25 25.50 7.79 17.59
C GLY A 25 24.82 9.07 18.07
N LEU A 26 25.48 9.75 19.01
CA LEU A 26 25.07 11.01 19.62
C LEU A 26 25.71 12.14 18.81
N VAL A 27 24.92 12.97 18.11
CA VAL A 27 25.43 14.18 17.43
C VAL A 27 24.51 15.37 17.67
N CYS A 28 25.02 16.23 18.57
CA CYS A 28 24.87 17.67 18.77
C CYS A 28 23.58 18.40 18.37
N CYS A 29 22.93 18.91 19.42
CA CYS A 29 22.16 20.15 19.44
C CYS A 29 22.91 21.32 18.79
N SER A 30 22.20 22.12 18.01
CA SER A 30 22.53 23.54 17.86
C SER A 30 21.25 24.34 18.02
N SER A 31 21.10 24.93 19.20
CA SER A 31 20.16 26.01 19.48
C SER A 31 20.73 27.29 18.90
N SER A 32 19.94 27.99 18.10
CA SER A 32 20.15 29.40 17.81
C SER A 32 18.84 30.13 18.07
N GLU A 33 18.71 30.66 19.29
CA GLU A 33 17.94 31.89 19.54
C GLU A 33 18.56 33.02 18.71
N THR A 34 17.76 33.91 18.12
CA THR A 34 17.96 35.37 18.13
C THR A 34 16.83 36.07 17.36
N GLU A 35 16.24 37.04 18.05
CA GLU A 35 15.58 38.27 17.57
C GLU A 35 14.09 38.31 17.20
N ARG A 36 13.36 38.83 18.20
CA ARG A 36 12.12 39.59 18.12
C ARG A 36 12.34 40.83 17.22
N SER A 37 11.63 40.90 16.09
CA SER A 37 11.36 42.16 15.38
C SER A 37 9.85 42.36 15.27
N THR A 38 9.35 43.29 16.07
CA THR A 38 8.07 43.98 15.87
C THR A 38 8.15 44.85 14.62
N THR A 39 7.28 44.63 13.65
CA THR A 39 6.85 45.70 12.74
C THR A 39 5.42 45.44 12.28
N THR A 40 4.52 46.28 12.76
CA THR A 40 3.16 46.45 12.27
C THR A 40 3.21 46.99 10.85
N SER A 41 2.50 46.36 9.90
CA SER A 41 2.13 47.02 8.66
C SER A 41 0.76 46.51 8.19
N SER A 42 -0.24 47.39 8.29
CA SER A 42 -1.49 47.30 7.54
C SER A 42 -1.19 47.25 6.06
N GLY A 43 -1.79 46.32 5.34
CA GLY A 43 -1.60 46.22 3.89
C GLY A 43 -2.49 45.18 3.26
N SER A 44 -3.67 45.63 2.83
CA SER A 44 -4.43 45.11 1.69
C SER A 44 -4.81 43.63 1.70
N SER A 45 -6.08 43.37 2.06
CA SER A 45 -6.80 42.16 1.65
C SER A 45 -6.95 42.13 0.13
N ALA A 46 -5.88 41.73 -0.56
CA ALA A 46 -5.98 41.18 -1.90
C ALA A 46 -6.35 39.71 -1.73
N ALA A 47 -7.63 39.41 -1.98
CA ALA A 47 -8.07 38.05 -2.26
C ALA A 47 -7.30 37.57 -3.50
N THR A 48 -6.13 36.99 -3.28
CA THR A 48 -5.44 36.19 -4.28
C THR A 48 -6.23 34.89 -4.31
N SER A 49 -7.04 34.75 -5.37
CA SER A 49 -7.47 33.44 -5.82
C SER A 49 -6.26 32.52 -5.77
N ALA A 50 -6.28 31.56 -4.84
CA ALA A 50 -5.40 30.42 -4.92
C ALA A 50 -5.82 29.68 -6.19
N GLU A 51 -5.23 30.07 -7.32
CA GLU A 51 -5.17 29.21 -8.48
C GLU A 51 -4.64 27.88 -7.95
N SER A 52 -5.48 26.86 -8.02
CA SER A 52 -5.09 25.49 -7.82
C SER A 52 -3.83 25.27 -8.63
N SER A 53 -2.68 25.22 -7.95
CA SER A 53 -1.46 24.66 -8.53
C SER A 53 -1.76 23.18 -8.65
N GLU A 54 -2.50 22.82 -9.71
CA GLU A 54 -2.38 21.51 -10.32
C GLU A 54 -0.93 21.44 -10.78
N ASP A 55 -0.06 21.06 -9.85
CA ASP A 55 1.31 20.68 -10.15
C ASP A 55 1.18 19.49 -11.11
N LEU A 56 1.25 19.80 -12.40
CA LEU A 56 1.24 18.82 -13.48
C LEU A 56 2.51 18.01 -13.31
N TYR A 57 2.40 16.92 -12.56
CA TYR A 57 3.48 15.97 -12.42
C TYR A 57 3.89 15.52 -13.83
N VAL A 58 5.11 15.89 -14.22
CA VAL A 58 5.62 15.55 -15.56
C VAL A 58 6.26 14.17 -15.48
N PHE A 59 5.58 13.19 -16.05
CA PHE A 59 6.13 11.84 -16.24
C PHE A 59 7.39 11.91 -17.11
N GLY A 60 8.51 11.42 -16.57
CA GLY A 60 9.81 11.46 -17.25
C GLY A 60 10.01 10.38 -18.33
N PRO A 61 11.16 10.39 -19.04
CA PRO A 61 11.45 9.46 -20.14
C PRO A 61 11.46 7.98 -19.73
N TRP A 62 11.65 7.68 -18.45
CA TRP A 62 11.60 6.31 -17.92
C TRP A 62 10.19 5.73 -17.94
N TRP A 63 9.17 6.56 -17.74
CA TRP A 63 7.77 6.14 -17.86
C TRP A 63 7.44 5.73 -19.29
N GLU A 64 7.83 6.55 -20.26
CA GLU A 64 7.65 6.25 -21.69
C GLU A 64 8.40 4.99 -22.10
N LYS A 65 9.66 4.83 -21.65
CA LYS A 65 10.47 3.63 -21.91
C LYS A 65 9.82 2.37 -21.35
N ALA A 66 9.40 2.40 -20.08
CA ALA A 66 8.79 1.25 -19.44
C ALA A 66 7.42 0.91 -20.05
N ALA A 67 6.59 1.92 -20.37
CA ALA A 67 5.29 1.73 -20.99
C ALA A 67 5.39 1.18 -22.43
N SER A 68 6.37 1.64 -23.21
CA SER A 68 6.56 1.22 -24.61
C SER A 68 7.17 -0.17 -24.74
N THR A 69 8.15 -0.51 -23.90
CA THR A 69 8.86 -1.80 -23.96
C THR A 69 8.15 -2.90 -23.17
N LYS A 70 7.52 -2.55 -22.05
CA LYS A 70 7.00 -3.47 -21.02
C LYS A 70 8.02 -4.53 -20.60
N ASN A 71 9.31 -4.23 -20.75
CA ASN A 71 10.38 -5.14 -20.37
C ASN A 71 10.46 -5.18 -18.83
N PRO A 72 10.48 -6.36 -18.18
CA PRO A 72 10.58 -6.46 -16.73
C PRO A 72 11.73 -5.66 -16.12
N LEU A 73 12.86 -5.52 -16.82
CA LEU A 73 13.98 -4.71 -16.34
C LEU A 73 13.68 -3.20 -16.35
N ASP A 74 13.01 -2.72 -17.39
CA ASP A 74 12.63 -1.31 -17.50
C ASP A 74 11.52 -0.95 -16.49
N VAL A 75 10.59 -1.88 -16.25
CA VAL A 75 9.54 -1.76 -15.21
C VAL A 75 10.17 -1.75 -13.80
N ALA A 76 11.11 -2.65 -13.54
CA ALA A 76 11.83 -2.67 -12.26
C ALA A 76 12.64 -1.37 -12.06
N GLU A 77 13.32 -0.88 -13.10
CA GLU A 77 14.05 0.39 -13.04
C GLU A 77 13.12 1.58 -12.76
N LEU A 78 11.95 1.62 -13.40
CA LEU A 78 10.92 2.62 -13.11
C LEU A 78 10.52 2.56 -11.63
N GLY A 79 10.24 1.36 -11.11
CA GLY A 79 9.86 1.17 -9.71
C GLY A 79 10.94 1.63 -8.72
N GLN A 80 12.22 1.37 -9.00
CA GLN A 80 13.32 1.86 -8.16
C GLN A 80 13.46 3.39 -8.17
N ARG A 81 13.11 4.04 -9.29
CA ARG A 81 13.23 5.49 -9.44
C ARG A 81 12.07 6.24 -8.81
N GLU A 82 10.85 5.75 -9.01
CA GLU A 82 9.62 6.46 -8.62
C GLU A 82 9.13 6.07 -7.22
N GLY A 83 9.44 4.86 -6.77
CA GLY A 83 8.87 4.28 -5.55
C GLY A 83 7.36 4.14 -5.61
N GLY A 84 6.76 3.69 -4.51
CA GLY A 84 5.32 3.47 -4.37
C GLY A 84 4.52 4.76 -4.59
N ALA A 85 4.97 5.88 -4.03
CA ALA A 85 4.26 7.15 -4.17
C ALA A 85 4.17 7.64 -5.62
N GLY A 86 5.27 7.56 -6.40
CA GLY A 86 5.26 7.92 -7.82
C GLY A 86 4.41 6.97 -8.66
N LEU A 87 4.50 5.67 -8.38
CA LEU A 87 3.71 4.66 -9.08
C LEU A 87 2.20 4.80 -8.83
N VAL A 88 1.79 5.15 -7.60
CA VAL A 88 0.38 5.45 -7.28
C VAL A 88 -0.14 6.62 -8.10
N ARG A 89 0.65 7.67 -8.32
CA ARG A 89 0.25 8.76 -9.23
C ARG A 89 0.06 8.28 -10.67
N GLY A 90 0.93 7.38 -11.13
CA GLY A 90 0.80 6.78 -12.46
C GLY A 90 -0.47 5.96 -12.68
N LEU A 91 -1.12 5.45 -11.63
CA LEU A 91 -2.42 4.79 -11.74
C LEU A 91 -3.54 5.73 -12.23
N GLU A 92 -3.39 7.03 -12.01
CA GLU A 92 -4.36 8.06 -12.44
C GLU A 92 -4.16 8.50 -13.90
N ASP A 93 -3.03 8.18 -14.53
CA ASP A 93 -2.79 8.42 -15.96
C ASP A 93 -3.03 7.13 -16.76
N ALA A 94 -4.04 7.12 -17.62
CA ALA A 94 -4.40 5.95 -18.43
C ALA A 94 -3.25 5.42 -19.30
N ARG A 95 -2.27 6.26 -19.66
CA ARG A 95 -1.09 5.84 -20.43
C ARG A 95 -0.09 5.04 -19.60
N TYR A 96 -0.09 5.24 -18.28
CA TYR A 96 0.91 4.70 -17.36
C TYR A 96 0.33 3.77 -16.30
N ALA A 97 -1.01 3.67 -16.19
CA ALA A 97 -1.67 2.83 -15.20
C ALA A 97 -1.22 1.36 -15.28
N GLU A 98 -1.09 0.81 -16.50
CA GLU A 98 -0.63 -0.56 -16.69
C GLU A 98 0.81 -0.76 -16.17
N VAL A 99 1.74 0.13 -16.53
CA VAL A 99 3.13 -0.02 -16.10
C VAL A 99 3.29 0.23 -14.60
N SER A 100 2.47 1.11 -14.02
CA SER A 100 2.37 1.30 -12.58
C SER A 100 1.96 0.01 -11.87
N ARG A 101 0.89 -0.66 -12.34
CA ARG A 101 0.45 -1.94 -11.78
C ARG A 101 1.53 -3.01 -11.83
N LEU A 102 2.26 -3.09 -12.93
CA LEU A 102 3.36 -4.05 -13.10
C LEU A 102 4.52 -3.77 -12.14
N ALA A 103 4.85 -2.50 -11.87
CA ALA A 103 5.98 -2.14 -11.01
C ALA A 103 5.65 -2.20 -9.51
N LEU A 104 4.41 -1.90 -9.11
CA LEU A 104 3.99 -1.70 -7.73
C LEU A 104 4.31 -2.89 -6.78
N PRO A 105 4.09 -4.16 -7.16
CA PRO A 105 4.36 -5.28 -6.24
C PRO A 105 5.82 -5.36 -5.78
N ASP A 106 6.75 -4.92 -6.63
CA ASP A 106 8.19 -5.11 -6.43
C ASP A 106 8.89 -3.92 -5.74
N VAL A 107 8.21 -2.78 -5.58
CA VAL A 107 8.81 -1.61 -4.92
C VAL A 107 8.82 -1.75 -3.40
N ALA A 108 9.77 -1.03 -2.78
CA ALA A 108 10.04 -1.14 -1.36
C ALA A 108 8.93 -0.65 -0.46
N ASP A 109 8.24 0.37 -0.92
CA ASP A 109 7.21 1.14 -0.26
C ASP A 109 5.83 0.86 -0.87
N ASN A 110 5.63 -0.35 -1.42
CA ASN A 110 4.40 -0.78 -2.07
C ASN A 110 3.15 -0.68 -1.18
N GLY A 111 3.32 -0.71 0.14
CA GLY A 111 2.24 -0.53 1.12
C GLY A 111 1.49 0.81 0.96
N LEU A 112 2.15 1.85 0.42
CA LEU A 112 1.51 3.14 0.13
C LEU A 112 0.40 3.04 -0.92
N ALA A 113 0.40 1.98 -1.75
CA ALA A 113 -0.59 1.80 -2.81
C ALA A 113 -1.88 1.12 -2.32
N ILE A 114 -1.90 0.53 -1.12
CA ILE A 114 -3.03 -0.28 -0.64
C ILE A 114 -4.34 0.53 -0.63
N GLY A 115 -4.32 1.73 -0.04
CA GLY A 115 -5.49 2.60 0.04
C GLY A 115 -5.99 3.06 -1.34
N ALA A 116 -5.06 3.40 -2.24
CA ALA A 116 -5.41 3.87 -3.58
C ALA A 116 -6.03 2.74 -4.43
N LEU A 117 -5.42 1.55 -4.45
CA LEU A 117 -5.91 0.40 -5.21
C LEU A 117 -7.26 -0.09 -4.68
N ALA A 118 -7.47 -0.14 -3.36
CA ALA A 118 -8.75 -0.54 -2.78
C ALA A 118 -9.89 0.41 -3.17
N ARG A 119 -9.65 1.73 -3.13
CA ARG A 119 -10.62 2.74 -3.56
C ARG A 119 -10.99 2.59 -5.04
N ARG A 120 -10.00 2.36 -5.90
CA ARG A 120 -10.22 2.18 -7.34
C ARG A 120 -10.98 0.89 -7.66
N LEU A 121 -10.63 -0.20 -6.98
CA LEU A 121 -11.38 -1.46 -7.04
C LEU A 121 -12.84 -1.26 -6.61
N ARG A 122 -13.09 -0.51 -5.53
CA ARG A 122 -14.45 -0.19 -5.05
C ARG A 122 -15.27 0.64 -6.04
N ALA A 123 -14.62 1.55 -6.75
CA ALA A 123 -15.24 2.38 -7.78
C ALA A 123 -15.72 1.55 -9.00
N ALA A 124 -15.24 0.32 -9.16
CA ALA A 124 -15.66 -0.62 -10.21
C ALA A 124 -15.55 -0.03 -11.63
N GLY A 125 -14.45 0.72 -11.89
CA GLY A 125 -14.12 1.24 -13.23
C GLY A 125 -13.68 0.14 -14.21
N SER A 126 -13.30 0.55 -15.43
CA SER A 126 -12.87 -0.37 -16.49
C SER A 126 -11.72 -1.29 -16.08
N ASP A 127 -10.84 -0.80 -15.21
CA ASP A 127 -9.61 -1.49 -14.80
C ASP A 127 -9.71 -2.07 -13.38
N ALA A 128 -10.93 -2.19 -12.83
CA ALA A 128 -11.12 -2.59 -11.44
C ALA A 128 -10.57 -3.99 -11.15
N GLU A 129 -10.61 -4.88 -12.14
CA GLU A 129 -10.08 -6.23 -12.00
C GLU A 129 -8.56 -6.22 -11.88
N GLU A 130 -7.87 -5.51 -12.77
CA GLU A 130 -6.42 -5.34 -12.77
C GLU A 130 -5.94 -4.60 -11.52
N ASP A 131 -6.67 -3.58 -11.06
CA ASP A 131 -6.41 -2.89 -9.79
C ASP A 131 -6.56 -3.86 -8.60
N GLY A 132 -7.57 -4.74 -8.61
CA GLY A 132 -7.77 -5.74 -7.57
C GLY A 132 -6.71 -6.85 -7.56
N GLU A 133 -6.28 -7.32 -8.72
CA GLU A 133 -5.18 -8.29 -8.84
C GLU A 133 -3.85 -7.69 -8.36
N THR A 134 -3.59 -6.42 -8.71
CA THR A 134 -2.41 -5.67 -8.24
C THR A 134 -2.45 -5.50 -6.72
N LEU A 135 -3.61 -5.16 -6.15
CA LEU A 135 -3.79 -5.05 -4.69
C LEU A 135 -3.45 -6.37 -3.98
N VAL A 136 -3.95 -7.50 -4.51
CA VAL A 136 -3.65 -8.83 -3.96
C VAL A 136 -2.16 -9.16 -4.09
N ALA A 137 -1.49 -8.75 -5.16
CA ALA A 137 -0.05 -8.93 -5.30
C ALA A 137 0.75 -8.11 -4.27
N VAL A 138 0.40 -6.83 -4.07
CA VAL A 138 1.00 -5.94 -3.05
C VAL A 138 0.79 -6.49 -1.63
N LEU A 139 -0.41 -7.02 -1.35
CA LEU A 139 -0.75 -7.61 -0.05
C LEU A 139 -0.10 -8.98 0.21
N ARG A 140 0.28 -9.70 -0.85
CA ARG A 140 1.03 -10.97 -0.74
C ARG A 140 2.51 -10.76 -0.47
N ALA A 141 3.07 -9.61 -0.85
CA ALA A 141 4.45 -9.28 -0.55
C ALA A 141 4.71 -9.40 0.97
N PRO A 142 5.83 -10.01 1.40
CA PRO A 142 6.17 -10.10 2.82
C PRO A 142 6.19 -8.69 3.44
N PRO A 143 5.55 -8.47 4.60
CA PRO A 143 5.62 -7.18 5.26
C PRO A 143 7.08 -6.87 5.59
N ARG A 144 7.52 -5.66 5.26
CA ARG A 144 8.87 -5.24 5.61
C ARG A 144 8.99 -5.09 7.11
N ILE A 145 10.16 -5.43 7.65
CA ILE A 145 10.48 -5.22 9.06
C ILE A 145 10.51 -3.70 9.29
N GLY A 146 9.53 -3.19 10.05
CA GLY A 146 9.39 -1.77 10.31
C GLY A 146 7.96 -1.37 10.65
N GLU A 147 7.73 -0.07 10.70
CA GLU A 147 6.40 0.52 10.87
C GLU A 147 5.58 0.41 9.58
N ARG A 148 4.25 0.33 9.72
CA ARG A 148 3.32 0.37 8.58
C ARG A 148 3.44 1.73 7.90
N LEU A 149 3.57 1.73 6.58
CA LEU A 149 3.84 2.95 5.80
C LEU A 149 2.62 3.87 5.73
N ASP A 150 1.40 3.30 5.67
CA ASP A 150 0.15 4.05 5.64
C ASP A 150 -0.96 3.29 6.39
N PRO A 151 -0.96 3.31 7.74
CA PRO A 151 -1.96 2.60 8.54
C PRO A 151 -3.38 3.17 8.35
N GLU A 152 -3.51 4.45 8.01
CA GLU A 152 -4.80 5.09 7.71
C GLU A 152 -5.35 4.60 6.37
N GLY A 153 -4.51 4.58 5.33
CA GLY A 153 -4.86 4.05 4.02
C GLY A 153 -5.24 2.57 4.05
N GLU A 154 -4.56 1.75 4.85
CA GLU A 154 -4.94 0.35 5.07
C GLU A 154 -6.29 0.20 5.81
N THR A 155 -6.60 1.12 6.74
CA THR A 155 -7.90 1.13 7.44
C THR A 155 -9.04 1.49 6.48
N LYS A 156 -8.85 2.53 5.66
CA LYS A 156 -9.80 2.92 4.60
C LYS A 156 -9.95 1.83 3.55
N ALA A 157 -8.85 1.20 3.14
CA ALA A 157 -8.87 0.07 2.22
C ALA A 157 -9.77 -1.06 2.75
N ARG A 158 -9.65 -1.42 4.03
CA ARG A 158 -10.53 -2.41 4.65
C ARG A 158 -12.01 -2.01 4.55
N GLU A 159 -12.36 -0.76 4.79
CA GLU A 159 -13.74 -0.27 4.71
C GLU A 159 -14.29 -0.34 3.28
N ASP A 160 -13.50 0.13 2.30
CA ASP A 160 -13.85 0.07 0.88
C ASP A 160 -14.04 -1.37 0.39
N LEU A 161 -13.14 -2.27 0.79
CA LEU A 161 -13.20 -3.69 0.40
C LEU A 161 -14.37 -4.42 1.07
N LEU A 162 -14.69 -4.13 2.34
CA LEU A 162 -15.88 -4.67 3.00
C LEU A 162 -17.15 -4.18 2.32
N ALA A 163 -17.22 -2.90 1.96
CA ALA A 163 -18.34 -2.36 1.23
C ALA A 163 -18.53 -3.05 -0.13
N LEU A 164 -17.43 -3.29 -0.87
CA LEU A 164 -17.48 -4.01 -2.14
C LEU A 164 -17.86 -5.50 -1.96
N ALA A 165 -17.27 -6.19 -0.98
CA ALA A 165 -17.54 -7.61 -0.75
C ALA A 165 -19.02 -7.87 -0.40
N ASN A 166 -19.65 -6.96 0.33
CA ASN A 166 -21.06 -7.03 0.71
C ASN A 166 -22.03 -6.49 -0.37
N ASP A 167 -21.52 -5.90 -1.44
CA ASP A 167 -22.34 -5.36 -2.52
C ASP A 167 -22.86 -6.49 -3.41
N GLY A 168 -24.09 -6.95 -3.15
CA GLY A 168 -24.73 -8.01 -3.92
C GLY A 168 -24.98 -7.67 -5.40
N SER A 169 -24.85 -6.39 -5.79
CA SER A 169 -24.97 -5.95 -7.19
C SER A 169 -23.63 -5.93 -7.93
N ALA A 170 -22.50 -5.97 -7.20
CA ALA A 170 -21.18 -5.96 -7.80
C ALA A 170 -20.85 -7.31 -8.49
N PRO A 171 -20.04 -7.30 -9.57
CA PRO A 171 -19.60 -8.53 -10.22
C PRO A 171 -18.94 -9.50 -9.22
N ARG A 172 -19.34 -10.79 -9.27
CA ARG A 172 -18.82 -11.83 -8.37
C ARG A 172 -17.29 -11.86 -8.28
N LYS A 173 -16.61 -11.65 -9.42
CA LYS A 173 -15.15 -11.65 -9.50
C LYS A 173 -14.51 -10.51 -8.69
N LEU A 174 -15.04 -9.29 -8.78
CA LEU A 174 -14.55 -8.15 -8.00
C LEU A 174 -14.80 -8.35 -6.50
N ARG A 175 -15.96 -8.91 -6.13
CA ARG A 175 -16.25 -9.27 -4.73
C ARG A 175 -15.27 -10.32 -4.20
N ALA A 176 -14.91 -11.32 -5.02
CA ALA A 176 -13.95 -12.35 -4.63
C ALA A 176 -12.53 -11.80 -4.45
N LEU A 177 -12.09 -10.87 -5.32
CA LEU A 177 -10.83 -10.14 -5.13
C LEU A 177 -10.85 -9.33 -3.83
N ALA A 178 -11.96 -8.66 -3.53
CA ALA A 178 -12.12 -7.91 -2.28
C ALA A 178 -12.02 -8.80 -1.04
N VAL A 179 -12.69 -9.96 -1.02
CA VAL A 179 -12.59 -10.95 0.07
C VAL A 179 -11.16 -11.46 0.22
N THR A 180 -10.48 -11.75 -0.89
CA THR A 180 -9.07 -12.20 -0.88
C THR A 180 -8.16 -11.13 -0.28
N ALA A 181 -8.32 -9.87 -0.69
CA ALA A 181 -7.55 -8.74 -0.15
C ALA A 181 -7.85 -8.51 1.35
N LEU A 182 -9.11 -8.61 1.78
CA LEU A 182 -9.51 -8.50 3.19
C LEU A 182 -8.83 -9.56 4.07
N ARG A 183 -8.75 -10.80 3.60
CA ARG A 183 -8.06 -11.86 4.35
C ARG A 183 -6.58 -11.58 4.52
N GLN A 184 -5.93 -11.05 3.48
CA GLN A 184 -4.52 -10.69 3.56
C GLN A 184 -4.29 -9.47 4.48
N LEU A 185 -5.22 -8.51 4.50
CA LEU A 185 -5.22 -7.40 5.47
C LEU A 185 -5.40 -7.91 6.90
N ALA A 186 -6.36 -8.82 7.15
CA ALA A 186 -6.57 -9.43 8.46
C ALA A 186 -5.33 -10.21 8.93
N ALA A 187 -4.68 -10.97 8.03
CA ALA A 187 -3.43 -11.67 8.32
C ALA A 187 -2.27 -10.72 8.69
N ARG A 188 -2.33 -9.45 8.25
CA ARG A 188 -1.41 -8.36 8.63
C ARG A 188 -1.84 -7.61 9.91
N GLY A 189 -2.91 -8.04 10.56
CA GLY A 189 -3.47 -7.39 11.76
C GLY A 189 -4.37 -6.19 11.46
N VAL A 190 -4.88 -6.06 10.23
CA VAL A 190 -5.76 -4.96 9.82
C VAL A 190 -7.20 -5.45 9.71
N GLY A 191 -7.95 -5.25 10.80
CA GLY A 191 -9.34 -5.67 10.90
C GLY A 191 -9.53 -7.04 11.53
N ASP A 192 -10.77 -7.52 11.49
CA ASP A 192 -11.20 -8.81 12.06
C ASP A 192 -11.57 -9.77 10.93
N GLU A 193 -10.99 -10.97 10.95
CA GLU A 193 -11.27 -12.03 9.98
C GLU A 193 -12.73 -12.50 10.06
N ALA A 194 -13.34 -12.47 11.25
CA ALA A 194 -14.73 -12.88 11.45
C ALA A 194 -15.75 -11.96 10.75
N ALA A 195 -15.35 -10.74 10.36
CA ALA A 195 -16.19 -9.80 9.64
C ALA A 195 -16.18 -10.01 8.11
N ILE A 196 -15.35 -10.91 7.60
CA ILE A 196 -15.18 -11.14 6.16
C ILE A 196 -16.28 -12.09 5.65
N PRO A 197 -17.03 -11.73 4.58
CA PRO A 197 -18.03 -12.63 3.99
C PRO A 197 -17.42 -13.95 3.48
N THR A 198 -18.14 -15.06 3.69
CA THR A 198 -17.74 -16.41 3.28
C THR A 198 -18.62 -16.98 2.16
N ASP A 199 -19.58 -16.22 1.63
CA ASP A 199 -20.50 -16.65 0.57
C ASP A 199 -19.80 -16.93 -0.77
N LEU A 200 -18.55 -16.50 -0.89
CA LEU A 200 -17.71 -16.66 -2.09
C LEU A 200 -16.64 -17.75 -1.95
N ASP A 201 -16.59 -18.44 -0.82
CA ASP A 201 -15.71 -19.59 -0.64
C ASP A 201 -16.20 -20.78 -1.48
N GLU A 202 -15.27 -21.47 -2.14
CA GLU A 202 -15.60 -22.73 -2.80
C GLU A 202 -15.91 -23.81 -1.72
N PRO A 203 -16.94 -24.64 -1.93
CA PRO A 203 -17.36 -25.68 -0.96
C PRO A 203 -16.37 -26.84 -0.83
#